data_AF-A0A099RPR1-F1
#
_entry.id   AF-A0A099RPR1-F1
#
_cell.length_a   1.000
_cell.length_b   1.000
_cell.length_c   1.000
_cell.angle_alpha   90.00
_cell.angle_beta   90.00
_cell.angle_gamma   90.00
#
_symmetry.space_group_name_H-M   'P 1'
#
loop_
_entity.id
_entity.type
_entity.pdbx_description
1 polymer ?
#
loop_
_entity_poly.entity_id
_entity_poly.type
_entity_poly.pdbx_seq_one_letter_code
_entity_poly.pdbx_strand_id
1 'polypeptide(L)' 'METIRNLKTKIPILKAIKEQYDVDYVIMIVPEIYGDEHPFISFNEEIIKFCYLTGTTIEVDMYLYPKDNAEGLEK' A
#
# COMPACT_ATOMS: atom_id res chain seq x y z
N MET A 1 2.51 -6.83 -10.87
CA MET A 1 1.85 -6.41 -9.62
C MET A 1 0.41 -6.91 -9.66
N GLU A 2 0.10 -7.98 -8.93
CA GLU A 2 -1.22 -8.63 -9.01
C GLU A 2 -2.31 -7.87 -8.25
N THR A 3 -1.92 -7.06 -7.26
CA THR A 3 -2.79 -6.39 -6.29
C THR A 3 -3.96 -5.63 -6.92
N ILE A 4 -3.72 -4.87 -8.00
CA ILE A 4 -4.78 -4.09 -8.67
C ILE A 4 -5.31 -4.74 -9.95
N ARG A 5 -4.73 -5.87 -10.40
CA ARG A 5 -5.01 -6.45 -11.73
C ARG A 5 -6.51 -6.67 -11.94
N ASN A 6 -7.17 -7.28 -10.95
CA ASN A 6 -8.60 -7.59 -11.02
C ASN A 6 -9.50 -6.38 -10.72
N LEU A 7 -8.95 -5.34 -10.10
CA LEU A 7 -9.68 -4.12 -9.74
C LEU A 7 -9.70 -3.09 -10.87
N LYS A 8 -8.76 -3.15 -11.83
CA LYS A 8 -8.73 -2.24 -13.00
C LYS A 8 -10.05 -2.24 -13.79
N THR A 9 -10.69 -3.40 -13.94
CA THR A 9 -11.99 -3.51 -14.64
C THR A 9 -13.17 -3.04 -13.79
N LYS A 10 -12.94 -2.74 -12.50
CA LYS A 10 -13.95 -2.33 -11.53
C LYS A 10 -13.90 -0.84 -11.21
N ILE A 11 -13.04 -0.05 -11.87
CA ILE A 11 -12.96 1.41 -11.68
C ILE A 11 -14.34 2.09 -11.72
N PRO A 12 -15.25 1.82 -12.68
CA PRO A 12 -16.56 2.47 -12.68
C PRO A 12 -17.39 2.15 -11.43
N ILE A 13 -17.29 0.93 -10.91
CA ILE A 13 -18.02 0.50 -9.71
C ILE A 13 -17.43 1.15 -8.46
N LEU A 14 -16.10 1.22 -8.36
CA LEU A 14 -15.42 1.88 -7.24
C LEU A 14 -15.77 3.37 -7.17
N LYS A 15 -15.84 4.05 -8.32
CA LYS A 15 -16.30 5.44 -8.39
C LYS A 15 -17.74 5.58 -7.91
N ALA A 16 -18.65 4.72 -8.36
CA ALA A 16 -20.04 4.74 -7.93
C ALA A 16 -20.20 4.51 -6.42
N ILE A 17 -19.42 3.60 -5.82
CA ILE A 17 -19.45 3.37 -4.36
C ILE A 17 -18.95 4.62 -3.63
N LYS A 18 -17.84 5.24 -4.09
CA LYS A 18 -17.34 6.48 -3.49
C LYS A 18 -18.37 7.61 -3.54
N GLU A 19 -18.98 7.82 -4.70
CA GLU A 19 -20.01 8.85 -4.89
C GLU A 19 -21.28 8.58 -4.07
N GLN A 20 -21.68 7.31 -3.93
CA GLN A 20 -22.91 6.93 -3.24
C GLN A 20 -22.77 6.97 -1.71
N TYR A 21 -21.60 6.58 -1.18
CA TYR A 21 -21.42 6.33 0.25
C TYR A 21 -20.38 7.23 0.92
N ASP A 22 -19.75 8.15 0.16
CA ASP A 22 -18.72 9.06 0.66
C ASP A 22 -17.57 8.32 1.40
N VAL A 23 -17.04 7.29 0.74
CA VAL A 23 -15.99 6.42 1.31
C VAL A 23 -14.61 6.76 0.75
N ASP A 24 -13.58 6.52 1.55
CA ASP A 24 -12.18 6.61 1.12
C ASP A 24 -11.58 5.22 0.88
N TYR A 25 -10.74 5.14 -0.14
CA TYR A 25 -9.99 3.95 -0.48
C TYR A 25 -8.52 4.20 -0.20
N VAL A 26 -7.87 3.20 0.39
CA VAL A 26 -6.43 3.26 0.69
C VAL A 26 -5.75 2.01 0.15
N ILE A 27 -4.63 2.18 -0.54
CA ILE A 27 -3.62 1.13 -0.73
C ILE A 27 -2.55 1.37 0.33
N MET A 28 -2.51 0.50 1.32
CA MET A 28 -1.55 0.54 2.41
C MET A 28 -0.36 -0.35 2.09
N ILE A 29 0.85 0.20 2.23
CA ILE A 29 2.12 -0.51 2.10
C ILE A 29 2.79 -0.49 3.45
N VAL A 30 3.09 -1.67 3.98
CA VAL A 30 3.66 -1.84 5.30
C VAL A 30 5.00 -2.58 5.19
N PRO A 31 6.10 -1.88 4.92
CA PRO A 31 7.41 -2.50 4.95
C PRO A 31 7.85 -2.74 6.40
N GLU A 32 8.37 -3.93 6.65
CA GLU A 32 9.12 -4.26 7.86
C GLU A 32 10.61 -4.20 7.52
N ILE A 33 11.37 -3.43 8.30
CA ILE A 33 12.77 -3.12 8.04
C ILE A 33 13.59 -3.60 9.22
N TYR A 34 14.55 -4.49 8.98
CA TYR A 34 15.35 -5.11 10.05
C TYR A 34 16.80 -4.63 10.04
N GLY A 35 17.30 -4.19 11.18
CA GLY A 35 18.69 -3.76 11.35
C GLY A 35 19.05 -2.58 10.43
N ASP A 36 20.11 -2.75 9.65
CA ASP A 36 20.69 -1.71 8.79
C ASP A 36 20.12 -1.74 7.35
N GLU A 37 18.93 -2.31 7.15
CA GLU A 37 18.29 -2.41 5.84
C GLU A 37 17.83 -1.04 5.29
N HIS A 38 17.99 -0.86 3.98
CA HIS A 38 17.51 0.32 3.25
C HIS A 38 16.49 -0.11 2.20
N PRO A 39 15.19 -0.21 2.55
CA PRO A 39 14.19 -0.66 1.60
C PRO A 39 14.04 0.36 0.46
N PHE A 40 13.80 -0.17 -0.73
CA PHE A 40 13.46 0.62 -1.91
C PHE A 40 11.97 0.45 -2.23
N ILE A 41 11.23 1.56 -2.20
CA ILE A 41 9.82 1.60 -2.59
C ILE A 41 9.71 2.37 -3.89
N SER A 42 9.07 1.75 -4.89
CA SER A 42 8.73 2.40 -6.14
C SER A 42 7.35 1.97 -6.62
N PHE A 43 6.71 2.85 -7.38
CA PHE A 43 5.39 2.63 -7.95
C PHE A 43 5.51 2.66 -9.46
N ASN A 44 4.88 1.70 -10.13
CA ASN A 44 4.75 1.76 -11.58
C ASN A 44 3.59 2.68 -11.99
N GLU A 45 3.59 3.08 -13.26
CA GLU A 45 2.56 3.95 -13.84
C GLU A 45 1.15 3.39 -13.64
N GLU A 46 0.97 2.08 -13.74
CA GLU A 46 -0.35 1.46 -13.63
C GLU A 46 -0.99 1.65 -12.26
N ILE A 47 -0.21 1.56 -11.17
CA ILE A 47 -0.70 1.83 -9.82
C ILE A 47 -1.05 3.31 -9.66
N ILE A 48 -0.16 4.19 -10.08
CA ILE A 48 -0.37 5.64 -9.99
C ILE A 48 -1.66 6.02 -10.72
N LYS A 49 -1.85 5.51 -11.95
CA LYS A 49 -3.04 5.73 -12.76
C LYS A 49 -4.30 5.14 -12.14
N PHE A 50 -4.23 3.93 -11.60
CA PHE A 50 -5.37 3.32 -10.91
C PHE A 50 -5.82 4.20 -9.74
N CYS A 51 -4.89 4.55 -8.85
CA CYS A 51 -5.18 5.36 -7.67
C CYS A 51 -5.76 6.73 -8.02
N TYR A 52 -5.21 7.38 -9.05
CA TYR A 52 -5.75 8.64 -9.57
C TYR A 52 -7.21 8.50 -10.04
N LEU A 53 -7.51 7.46 -10.81
CA LEU A 53 -8.85 7.26 -11.39
C LEU A 53 -9.91 6.89 -10.34
N THR A 54 -9.51 6.26 -9.24
CA THR A 54 -10.42 5.83 -8.16
C THR A 54 -10.42 6.77 -6.95
N GLY A 55 -9.60 7.82 -6.96
CA GLY A 55 -9.41 8.69 -5.79
C GLY A 55 -8.89 7.90 -4.58
N THR A 56 -8.04 6.91 -4.83
CA THR A 56 -7.45 6.04 -3.80
C THR A 56 -6.14 6.64 -3.32
N THR A 57 -5.98 6.77 -2.01
CA THR A 57 -4.75 7.24 -1.38
C THR A 57 -3.72 6.10 -1.33
N ILE A 58 -2.45 6.42 -1.55
CA ILE A 58 -1.34 5.51 -1.30
C ILE A 58 -0.75 5.90 0.06
N GLU A 59 -0.76 4.97 1.01
CA GLU A 59 -0.17 5.16 2.33
C GLU A 59 0.98 4.19 2.55
N VAL A 60 2.03 4.67 3.20
CA VAL A 60 3.20 3.87 3.58
C VAL A 60 3.37 3.97 5.10
N ASP A 61 3.17 2.86 5.79
CA ASP A 61 3.33 2.74 7.25
C ASP A 61 4.56 1.86 7.55
N MET A 62 5.66 2.46 8.01
CA MET A 62 6.95 1.76 8.11
C MET A 62 7.22 1.28 9.53
N TYR A 63 7.52 -0.02 9.67
CA TYR A 63 7.97 -0.60 10.94
C TYR A 63 9.48 -0.81 10.90
N LEU A 64 10.18 -0.20 11.86
CA LEU A 64 11.64 -0.26 12.00
C LEU A 64 12.01 -1.14 13.20
N TYR A 65 12.74 -2.22 12.96
CA TYR A 65 13.23 -3.14 13.99
C TYR A 65 14.75 -2.97 14.15
N PRO A 66 15.23 -2.21 15.16
CA PRO A 66 16.65 -1.97 15.35
C PRO A 66 17.38 -3.28 15.74
N LYS A 67 18.65 -3.37 15.34
CA LYS A 67 19.51 -4.55 15.51
C LYS A 67 19.66 -4.98 16.98
N ASP A 68 19.61 -4.02 17.89
CA ASP A 68 19.79 -4.24 19.34
C ASP A 68 18.59 -4.94 20.01
N ASN A 69 17.45 -5.08 19.31
CA ASN A 69 16.29 -5.82 19.81
C ASN A 69 16.35 -7.34 19.53
N ALA A 70 17.41 -7.83 18.88
CA ALA A 70 17.58 -9.24 18.54
C ALA A 70 18.06 -10.12 19.72
N GLU A 71 18.45 -9.54 20.87
CA GLU A 71 18.90 -10.30 22.04
C GLU A 71 17.74 -10.91 22.87
N GLY A 72 16.48 -10.76 22.45
CA GLY A 72 15.31 -11.23 23.21
C GLY A 72 14.41 -12.26 22.51
N LEU A 73 14.70 -12.64 21.27
CA LEU A 73 13.87 -13.56 20.47
C LEU A 73 14.65 -14.81 20.04
N GLU A 74 15.36 -15.43 20.99
CA GLU A 74 15.57 -16.88 20.95
C GLU A 74 14.38 -17.57 21.64
N LYS A 75 13.49 -18.16 20.84
CA LYS A 75 12.66 -19.32 21.23
C LYS A 75 12.46 -20.25 20.05
#